data_AF-A0A5N6S787-F1
#
_entry.id   AF-A0A5N6S787-F1
#
_cell.length_a   1.000
_cell.length_b   1.000
_cell.length_c   1.000
_cell.angle_alpha   90.00
_cell.angle_beta   90.00
_cell.angle_gamma   90.00
#
_symmetry.space_group_name_H-M   'P 1'
#
loop_
_entity.id
_entity.type
_entity.pdbx_description
1 polymer ?
#
loop_
_entity_poly.entity_id
_entity_poly.type
_entity_poly.pdbx_seq_one_letter_code
_entity_poly.pdbx_strand_id
1 'polypeptide(L)'
;MVPGELTITEQFGYPERRTAADTFRIVARMSPTKKGRGRYRPLSANDSPVPIGRDLRFEIDACTVQEPYDVYWKVRNAGSEAARRKAFRGEILNRGHRIQETSDFPGPYWVQAWIAKDGITIATAAQDVIIMSR
;
A
#
# COMPACT_ATOMS: atom_id res chain seq x y z
N MET A 1 -10.57 -7.19 -12.08
CA MET A 1 -11.03 -7.35 -10.68
C MET A 1 -10.93 -8.82 -10.34
N VAL A 2 -10.22 -9.18 -9.27
CA VAL A 2 -10.07 -10.60 -8.91
C VAL A 2 -11.28 -11.00 -8.05
N PRO A 3 -11.90 -12.18 -8.25
CA PRO A 3 -13.09 -12.57 -7.51
C PRO A 3 -12.88 -12.48 -5.99
N GLY A 4 -13.81 -11.83 -5.27
CA GLY A 4 -13.76 -11.64 -3.81
C GLY A 4 -13.00 -10.41 -3.33
N GLU A 5 -12.52 -9.56 -4.24
CA GLU A 5 -11.81 -8.34 -3.89
C GLU A 5 -12.79 -7.18 -3.64
N LEU A 6 -12.99 -6.81 -2.37
CA LEU A 6 -13.83 -5.66 -2.00
C LEU A 6 -13.16 -4.33 -2.39
N THR A 7 -13.97 -3.42 -2.92
CA THR A 7 -13.67 -2.01 -3.09
C THR A 7 -13.96 -1.23 -1.80
N ILE A 8 -13.39 -0.02 -1.68
CA ILE A 8 -13.69 0.84 -0.54
C ILE A 8 -15.19 1.20 -0.48
N THR A 9 -15.83 1.33 -1.64
CA THR A 9 -17.27 1.55 -1.79
C THR A 9 -18.08 0.37 -1.25
N GLU A 10 -17.71 -0.86 -1.60
CA GLU A 10 -18.42 -2.05 -1.12
C GLU A 10 -18.21 -2.31 0.37
N GLN A 11 -17.01 -2.03 0.89
CA GLN A 11 -16.69 -2.29 2.30
C GLN A 11 -17.22 -1.21 3.25
N PHE A 12 -17.15 0.07 2.86
CA PHE A 12 -17.50 1.20 3.74
C PHE A 12 -18.67 2.05 3.25
N GLY A 13 -19.21 1.79 2.05
CA GLY A 13 -20.28 2.59 1.46
C GLY A 13 -19.83 3.97 0.96
N TYR A 14 -18.52 4.22 0.86
CA TYR A 14 -17.99 5.52 0.43
C TYR A 14 -17.99 5.63 -1.10
N PRO A 15 -18.85 6.47 -1.70
CA PRO A 15 -18.81 6.68 -3.14
C PRO A 15 -17.47 7.30 -3.54
N GLU A 16 -17.00 6.94 -4.72
CA GLU A 16 -15.79 7.52 -5.30
C GLU A 16 -16.14 8.78 -6.09
N ARG A 17 -15.64 9.94 -5.63
CA ARG A 17 -15.78 11.22 -6.32
C ARG A 17 -14.42 11.88 -6.44
N ARG A 18 -13.67 11.45 -7.46
CA ARG A 18 -12.31 11.92 -7.70
C ARG A 18 -12.33 13.20 -8.53
N THR A 19 -11.54 14.19 -8.12
CA THR A 19 -11.24 15.37 -8.94
C THR A 19 -9.78 15.32 -9.38
N ALA A 20 -9.43 15.96 -10.49
CA ALA A 20 -8.04 16.05 -10.92
C ALA A 20 -7.15 16.89 -9.97
N ALA A 21 -7.76 17.67 -9.08
CA ALA A 21 -7.05 18.51 -8.11
C ALA A 21 -6.67 17.74 -6.84
N ASP A 22 -7.47 16.73 -6.45
CA ASP A 22 -7.27 15.94 -5.25
C ASP A 22 -6.42 14.71 -5.54
N THR A 23 -5.13 14.80 -5.21
CA THR A 23 -4.13 13.77 -5.49
C THR A 23 -3.17 13.62 -4.33
N PHE A 24 -2.50 12.47 -4.29
CA PHE A 24 -1.37 12.23 -3.41
C PHE A 24 -0.47 11.17 -4.04
N ARG A 25 0.72 10.97 -3.46
CA ARG A 25 1.63 9.89 -3.84
C ARG A 25 1.86 8.97 -2.65
N ILE A 26 2.15 7.72 -2.95
CA ILE A 26 2.66 6.79 -1.94
C ILE A 26 4.18 6.74 -2.10
N VAL A 27 4.91 7.05 -1.03
CA VAL A 27 6.35 6.84 -0.99
C VAL A 27 6.63 5.55 -0.24
N ALA A 28 7.17 4.57 -0.95
CA ALA A 28 7.69 3.36 -0.36
C ALA A 28 9.15 3.52 0.03
N ARG A 29 9.53 3.01 1.20
CA ARG A 29 10.92 2.94 1.65
C ARG A 29 11.23 1.57 2.25
N MET A 30 12.42 1.05 2.00
CA MET A 30 12.90 -0.21 2.58
C MET A 30 14.03 0.00 3.59
N SER A 31 14.10 -0.89 4.58
CA SER A 31 15.21 -0.97 5.52
C SER A 31 16.52 -1.41 4.85
N PRO A 32 17.67 -0.81 5.20
CA PRO A 32 18.96 -1.16 4.60
C PRO A 32 19.55 -2.44 5.19
N THR A 33 19.00 -2.98 6.29
CA THR A 33 19.36 -4.28 6.89
C THR A 33 18.12 -5.06 7.33
N LYS A 34 18.24 -6.38 7.55
CA LYS A 34 17.15 -7.22 8.07
C LYS A 34 16.70 -6.87 9.50
N LYS A 35 17.53 -6.14 10.25
CA LYS A 35 17.23 -5.71 11.62
C LYS A 35 16.58 -4.30 11.67
N GLY A 36 16.17 -3.75 10.52
CA GLY A 36 15.56 -2.41 10.44
C GLY A 36 16.51 -1.25 10.79
N ARG A 37 17.80 -1.50 11.00
CA ARG A 37 18.77 -0.47 11.45
C ARG A 37 19.27 0.35 10.27
N GLY A 38 19.26 1.67 10.42
CA GLY A 38 19.82 2.63 9.45
C GLY A 38 18.76 3.43 8.68
N ARG A 39 19.22 4.28 7.77
CA ARG A 39 18.34 5.13 6.96
C ARG A 39 17.60 4.28 5.93
N TYR A 40 16.27 4.31 5.98
CA TYR A 40 15.43 3.64 4.99
C TYR A 40 15.65 4.29 3.63
N ARG A 41 15.75 3.46 2.59
CA ARG A 41 16.00 3.90 1.21
C ARG A 41 14.67 3.96 0.46
N PRO A 42 14.42 5.02 -0.33
CA PRO A 42 13.24 5.08 -1.18
C PRO A 42 13.26 3.91 -2.17
N LEU A 43 12.10 3.32 -2.38
CA LEU A 43 11.85 2.38 -3.46
C LEU A 43 11.22 3.16 -4.59
N SER A 44 11.85 3.15 -5.77
CA SER A 44 11.17 3.57 -6.99
C SER A 44 10.14 2.51 -7.35
N ALA A 45 8.96 2.95 -7.81
CA ALA A 45 8.01 2.04 -8.43
C ALA A 45 8.69 1.27 -9.56
N ASN A 46 8.44 -0.04 -9.61
CA ASN A 46 8.89 -0.99 -10.65
C ASN A 46 10.41 -1.31 -10.75
N ASP A 47 11.32 -0.46 -10.28
CA ASP A 47 12.76 -0.64 -10.57
C ASP A 47 13.63 -1.15 -9.39
N SER A 48 13.06 -1.29 -8.20
CA SER A 48 13.83 -1.67 -7.00
C SER A 48 13.38 -3.02 -6.42
N PRO A 49 14.06 -4.13 -6.75
CA PRO A 49 13.75 -5.41 -6.14
C PRO A 49 14.08 -5.39 -4.65
N VAL A 50 13.12 -5.83 -3.83
CA VAL A 50 13.24 -5.88 -2.38
C VAL A 50 13.69 -7.28 -1.95
N PRO A 51 14.83 -7.43 -1.26
CA PRO A 51 15.21 -8.71 -0.69
C PRO A 51 14.23 -9.17 0.38
N ILE A 52 14.14 -10.48 0.61
CA ILE A 52 13.37 -11.04 1.72
C ILE A 52 13.94 -10.61 3.09
N GLY A 53 13.04 -10.37 4.05
CA GLY A 53 13.33 -10.04 5.43
C GLY A 53 13.68 -8.57 5.66
N ARG A 54 13.06 -7.67 4.90
CA ARG A 54 13.20 -6.22 5.03
C ARG A 54 11.90 -5.62 5.54
N ASP A 55 12.03 -4.62 6.39
CA ASP A 55 10.91 -3.74 6.71
C ASP A 55 10.65 -2.80 5.54
N LEU A 56 9.38 -2.69 5.19
CA LEU A 56 8.81 -1.77 4.22
C LEU A 56 7.96 -0.73 4.94
N ARG A 57 8.10 0.53 4.55
CA ARG A 57 7.31 1.65 5.05
C ARG A 57 6.66 2.32 3.85
N PHE A 58 5.35 2.48 3.91
CA PHE A 58 4.57 3.22 2.92
C PHE A 58 3.96 4.42 3.61
N GLU A 59 4.15 5.59 3.02
CA GLU A 59 3.70 6.88 3.58
C GLU A 59 2.98 7.67 2.48
N ILE A 60 1.91 8.37 2.87
CA ILE A 60 1.28 9.39 2.03
C ILE A 60 2.21 10.59 1.92
N ASP A 61 2.48 11.03 0.70
CA ASP A 61 3.34 12.18 0.41
C ASP A 61 2.70 13.05 -0.68
N ALA A 62 3.11 14.33 -0.76
CA ALA A 62 2.61 15.30 -1.74
C ALA A 62 1.07 15.32 -1.85
N CYS A 63 0.37 15.22 -0.71
CA CYS A 63 -1.09 15.24 -0.64
C CYS A 63 -1.62 16.66 -0.88
N THR A 64 -2.53 16.83 -1.84
CA THR A 64 -3.19 18.12 -2.10
C THR A 64 -4.51 18.28 -1.33
N VAL A 65 -5.06 17.17 -0.82
CA VAL A 65 -6.29 17.17 -0.03
C VAL A 65 -6.05 17.88 1.29
N GLN A 66 -6.94 18.81 1.64
CA GLN A 66 -6.90 19.49 2.94
C GLN A 66 -7.53 18.64 4.04
N GLU A 67 -6.83 18.54 5.17
CA GLU A 67 -7.35 17.93 6.39
C GLU A 67 -8.63 18.64 6.91
N PRO A 68 -9.48 17.95 7.68
CA PRO A 68 -9.39 16.56 8.09
C PRO A 68 -9.83 15.58 6.99
N TYR A 69 -9.20 14.39 6.97
CA TYR A 69 -9.58 13.25 6.14
C TYR A 69 -9.06 11.94 6.77
N ASP A 70 -9.63 10.82 6.36
CA ASP A 70 -9.18 9.48 6.75
C ASP A 70 -8.35 8.83 5.64
N VAL A 71 -7.40 7.97 6.04
CA VAL A 71 -6.55 7.22 5.10
C VAL A 71 -6.74 5.72 5.27
N TYR A 72 -7.25 5.10 4.22
CA TYR A 72 -7.48 3.66 4.16
C TYR A 72 -6.39 3.00 3.32
N TRP A 73 -5.94 1.84 3.75
CA TRP A 73 -4.91 1.06 3.06
C TRP A 73 -5.41 -0.35 2.76
N LYS A 74 -5.10 -0.81 1.56
CA LYS A 74 -5.20 -2.20 1.14
C LYS A 74 -3.83 -2.73 0.84
N VAL A 75 -3.53 -3.88 1.43
CA VAL A 75 -2.29 -4.61 1.19
C VAL A 75 -2.66 -5.89 0.48
N ARG A 76 -2.01 -6.14 -0.66
CA ARG A 76 -2.21 -7.36 -1.45
C ARG A 76 -0.90 -8.09 -1.65
N ASN A 77 -0.90 -9.32 -1.16
CA ASN A 77 0.08 -10.33 -1.54
C ASN A 77 -0.47 -11.12 -2.72
N ALA A 78 0.34 -11.40 -3.73
CA ALA A 78 -0.04 -12.26 -4.84
C ALA A 78 1.10 -13.25 -5.20
N GLY A 79 0.78 -14.23 -6.03
CA GLY A 79 1.73 -15.26 -6.48
C GLY A 79 1.60 -16.61 -5.77
N SER A 80 2.34 -17.60 -6.29
CA SER A 80 2.30 -18.99 -5.83
C SER A 80 2.69 -19.15 -4.36
N GLU A 81 3.65 -18.36 -3.88
CA GLU A 81 4.11 -18.43 -2.50
C GLU A 81 3.07 -17.85 -1.52
N ALA A 82 2.36 -16.79 -1.91
CA ALA A 82 1.21 -16.27 -1.14
C ALA A 82 0.11 -17.33 -1.02
N ALA A 83 -0.17 -18.05 -2.12
CA ALA A 83 -1.14 -19.16 -2.13
C ALA A 83 -0.69 -20.29 -1.20
N ARG A 84 0.57 -20.72 -1.31
CA ARG A 84 1.16 -21.79 -0.49
C ARG A 84 1.09 -21.46 1.00
N ARG A 85 1.35 -20.20 1.37
CA ARG A 85 1.31 -19.72 2.77
C ARG A 85 -0.09 -19.34 3.25
N LYS A 86 -1.12 -19.43 2.40
CA LYS A 86 -2.46 -18.89 2.67
C LYS A 86 -2.40 -17.43 3.14
N ALA A 87 -1.46 -16.66 2.59
CA ALA A 87 -1.14 -15.30 2.98
C ALA A 87 -1.70 -14.25 2.01
N PHE A 88 -2.70 -14.63 1.20
CA PHE A 88 -3.46 -13.66 0.42
C PHE A 88 -4.10 -12.64 1.36
N ARG A 89 -3.93 -11.36 1.02
CA ARG A 89 -4.52 -10.22 1.72
C ARG A 89 -5.26 -9.37 0.70
N GLY A 90 -6.29 -8.69 1.17
CA GLY A 90 -7.08 -7.75 0.37
C GLY A 90 -8.02 -6.90 1.22
N GLU A 91 -7.86 -6.94 2.54
CA GLU A 91 -8.65 -6.14 3.47
C GLU A 91 -8.26 -4.66 3.33
N ILE A 92 -9.27 -3.79 3.43
CA ILE A 92 -9.08 -2.34 3.48
C ILE A 92 -9.22 -1.92 4.95
N LEU A 93 -8.19 -1.28 5.50
CA LEU A 93 -8.14 -0.86 6.90
C LEU A 93 -7.82 0.64 7.01
N ASN A 94 -8.50 1.36 7.91
CA ASN A 94 -8.07 2.72 8.29
C ASN A 94 -6.79 2.60 9.13
N ARG A 95 -5.65 3.00 8.55
CA ARG A 95 -4.33 2.89 9.18
C ARG A 95 -3.57 4.21 9.22
N GLY A 96 -4.24 5.33 8.92
CA GLY A 96 -3.64 6.65 8.90
C GLY A 96 -2.60 6.84 7.80
N HIS A 97 -1.72 7.84 7.94
CA HIS A 97 -0.85 8.30 6.84
C HIS A 97 0.31 7.35 6.52
N ARG A 98 0.52 6.31 7.34
CA ARG A 98 1.66 5.40 7.21
C ARG A 98 1.32 3.99 7.63
N ILE A 99 1.79 3.03 6.83
CA ILE A 99 1.80 1.61 7.19
C ILE A 99 3.21 1.03 7.20
N GLN A 100 3.38 -0.05 7.97
CA GLN A 100 4.61 -0.83 8.01
C GLN A 100 4.29 -2.29 7.68
N GLU A 101 5.12 -2.87 6.84
CA GLU A 101 4.97 -4.21 6.29
C GLU A 101 6.33 -4.91 6.20
N THR A 102 6.35 -6.23 6.02
CA THR A 102 7.57 -7.05 5.98
C THR A 102 7.65 -7.85 4.68
N SER A 103 8.84 -7.94 4.09
CA SER A 103 9.07 -8.73 2.88
C SER A 103 9.33 -10.21 3.18
N ASP A 104 8.33 -10.94 3.68
CA ASP A 104 8.54 -12.29 4.24
C ASP A 104 8.69 -13.41 3.20
N PHE A 105 8.29 -13.16 1.97
CA PHE A 105 8.35 -14.13 0.87
C PHE A 105 8.47 -13.45 -0.50
N PRO A 106 9.05 -14.13 -1.50
CA PRO A 106 9.17 -13.57 -2.83
C PRO A 106 7.82 -13.52 -3.53
N GLY A 107 7.66 -12.52 -4.39
CA GLY A 107 6.47 -12.34 -5.20
C GLY A 107 6.10 -10.87 -5.41
N PRO A 108 5.08 -10.64 -6.24
CA PRO A 108 4.48 -9.32 -6.38
C PRO A 108 3.79 -8.91 -5.08
N TYR A 109 4.08 -7.69 -4.66
CA TYR A 109 3.54 -7.05 -3.48
C TYR A 109 2.99 -5.69 -3.87
N TRP A 110 1.73 -5.43 -3.54
CA TRP A 110 1.08 -4.19 -3.94
C TRP A 110 0.33 -3.58 -2.77
N VAL A 111 0.37 -2.26 -2.67
CA VAL A 111 -0.45 -1.49 -1.75
C VAL A 111 -1.25 -0.45 -2.50
N GLN A 112 -2.47 -0.21 -2.03
CA GLN A 112 -3.31 0.89 -2.47
C GLN A 112 -3.79 1.66 -1.26
N ALA A 113 -3.82 2.97 -1.38
CA ALA A 113 -4.40 3.84 -0.37
C ALA A 113 -5.56 4.66 -0.96
N TRP A 114 -6.48 5.06 -0.08
CA TRP A 114 -7.54 5.99 -0.37
C TRP A 114 -7.57 7.08 0.68
N ILE A 115 -7.86 8.30 0.23
CA ILE A 115 -8.21 9.42 1.11
C ILE A 115 -9.73 9.57 1.05
N ALA A 116 -10.37 9.44 2.20
CA ALA A 116 -11.81 9.64 2.35
C ALA A 116 -12.07 10.90 3.18
N LYS A 117 -12.99 11.74 2.70
CA LYS A 117 -13.41 12.97 3.36
C LYS A 117 -14.93 13.04 3.32
N ASP A 118 -15.55 13.30 4.47
CA ASP A 118 -17.00 13.38 4.64
C ASP A 118 -17.76 12.15 4.09
N GLY A 119 -17.18 10.96 4.29
CA GLY A 119 -17.76 9.70 3.80
C GLY A 119 -17.65 9.49 2.29
N ILE A 120 -16.83 10.27 1.59
CA ILE A 120 -16.61 10.17 0.15
C ILE A 120 -15.12 9.92 -0.11
N THR A 121 -14.82 8.97 -0.99
CA THR A 121 -13.44 8.73 -1.43
C THR A 121 -13.08 9.74 -2.52
N ILE A 122 -12.11 10.62 -2.24
CA ILE A 122 -11.76 11.74 -3.11
C ILE A 122 -10.43 11.55 -3.85
N ALA A 123 -9.52 10.74 -3.31
CA ALA A 123 -8.26 10.41 -3.96
C ALA A 123 -7.85 8.96 -3.69
N THR A 124 -7.06 8.39 -4.60
CA THR A 124 -6.39 7.08 -4.40
C THR A 124 -5.04 7.09 -5.09
N ALA A 125 -4.12 6.27 -4.59
CA ALA A 125 -2.86 5.97 -5.24
C ALA A 125 -2.47 4.52 -4.95
N ALA A 126 -1.62 3.97 -5.79
CA ALA A 126 -1.11 2.61 -5.67
C ALA A 126 0.41 2.58 -5.79
N GLN A 127 1.03 1.59 -5.17
CA GLN A 127 2.47 1.37 -5.21
C GLN A 127 2.77 -0.13 -5.28
N ASP A 128 3.46 -0.51 -6.36
CA ASP A 128 3.96 -1.87 -6.58
C ASP A 128 5.38 -2.04 -6.06
N VAL A 129 5.67 -3.22 -5.54
CA VAL A 129 6.97 -3.66 -5.06
C VAL A 129 7.18 -5.12 -5.46
N ILE A 130 8.35 -5.45 -5.97
CA ILE A 130 8.71 -6.85 -6.27
C ILE A 130 9.64 -7.35 -5.17
N ILE A 131 9.20 -8.37 -4.42
CA ILE A 131 10.05 -9.04 -3.44
C ILE A 131 10.76 -10.20 -4.13
N MET A 132 12.09 -10.22 -4.06
CA MET A 132 12.91 -11.26 -4.66
C MET A 132 13.57 -12.13 -3.58
N SER A 133 13.60 -13.44 -3.84
CA SER A 133 14.55 -14.32 -3.16
C SER A 133 15.93 -13.93 -3.66
N ARG A 134 16.86 -13.75 -2.72
CA ARG A 134 18.27 -13.59 -3.05
C ARG A 134 18.86 -14.92 -3.49
#